data_AF-A0A449BFY9-F1
#
_entry.id   AF-A0A449BFY9-F1
#
_cell.length_a   1.000
_cell.length_b   1.000
_cell.length_c   1.000
_cell.angle_alpha   90.00
_cell.angle_beta   90.00
_cell.angle_gamma   90.00
#
_symmetry.space_group_name_H-M   'P 1'
#
loop_
_entity.id
_entity.type
_entity.pdbx_description
1 polymer ?
#
loop_
_entity_poly.entity_id
_entity_poly.type
_entity_poly.pdbx_seq_one_letter_code
_entity_poly.pdbx_strand_id
1 'polypeptide(L)'
;MKKTFLVMIFVLLLLPLTITVKGIESSFKLDKYDEIYDVNDFESNIIGAPTVWVKFHNFEQISSFNDNERPVGLILEINNDLTVKGSDKNYLFGEIIDLIYKKIIPVFQINDDVVDELNVILKKYEFKDYFILDTKIENLQKIKSDNPYARTVYQVDIKKNQSQDLQFLKELLATYNQSNAQVLFVSGNRLTKQSVEYLQKRGVMVFTNSSDDDVSLYQTLVTGVNGILVFGNHINLYNIYKSLPINTIIRKNFVIAHRGYFGRAPENTIEAGQAAIDLGADIIELDIRFTRDLEIVVIHDDNTERISDRNVAVKSMWSVLKTVELRNSLDKQIFIPLFSDYLDYFKDKEVVLFVELKEQSESLARAAMKMIEEHEMTSNVMIISFNKNDLLAAKDELPTVGIGYLLGGSSANNTNALINEVIDYTVVHNTKYNPSYTAVDKDGIKALNARGISVWPWTINGTAIYNEQLRGSFGTTTDSTNIAANIPVTVKTTFEKNSKRLNYSSEIFDGKNELVDSKVIYQIINDDKGILKYDDIETFRIDGKGKAYLLGSYEYEFTNGVKINVLTDVFEVDNSNNIVLIASIGVGILIISVGLLVIIIKKNKKGEIKWKKYL
;
A
#
# COMPACT_ATOMS: atom_id res chain seq x y z
N MET A 1 4.24 -38.01 -51.03
CA MET A 1 3.19 -38.00 -50.00
C MET A 1 3.71 -37.68 -48.59
N LYS A 2 4.52 -36.63 -48.37
CA LYS A 2 4.95 -36.22 -47.01
C LYS A 2 5.13 -34.70 -46.78
N LYS A 3 4.65 -33.85 -47.69
CA LYS A 3 4.68 -32.37 -47.50
C LYS A 3 3.30 -31.70 -47.36
N THR A 4 2.22 -32.42 -47.63
CA THR A 4 0.85 -31.86 -47.59
C THR A 4 0.14 -32.11 -46.25
N PHE A 5 0.68 -32.96 -45.37
CA PHE A 5 0.02 -33.31 -44.11
C PHE A 5 0.36 -32.34 -42.95
N LEU A 6 1.49 -31.62 -43.02
CA LEU A 6 1.89 -30.68 -41.97
C LEU A 6 1.16 -29.32 -42.04
N VAL A 7 0.81 -28.87 -43.25
CA VAL A 7 0.06 -27.61 -43.45
C VAL A 7 -1.41 -27.76 -43.07
N MET A 8 -1.99 -28.95 -43.27
CA MET A 8 -3.40 -29.18 -42.94
C MET A 8 -3.64 -29.28 -41.43
N ILE A 9 -2.68 -29.78 -40.64
CA ILE A 9 -2.77 -29.83 -39.17
C ILE A 9 -2.64 -28.42 -38.56
N PHE A 10 -1.79 -27.55 -39.12
CA PHE A 10 -1.67 -26.16 -38.66
C PHE A 10 -2.94 -25.34 -38.99
N VAL A 11 -3.54 -25.56 -40.16
CA VAL A 11 -4.79 -24.89 -40.56
C VAL A 11 -6.00 -25.41 -39.76
N LEU A 12 -6.04 -26.69 -39.38
CA LEU A 12 -7.10 -27.27 -38.54
C LEU A 12 -7.02 -26.85 -37.06
N LEU A 13 -5.84 -26.55 -36.53
CA LEU A 13 -5.68 -25.96 -35.18
C LEU A 13 -6.04 -24.47 -35.15
N LEU A 14 -5.82 -23.73 -36.25
CA LEU A 14 -6.17 -22.31 -36.38
C LEU A 14 -7.66 -22.05 -36.69
N LEU A 15 -8.36 -23.02 -37.29
CA LEU A 15 -9.77 -22.91 -37.65
C LEU A 15 -10.73 -22.70 -36.46
N PRO A 16 -10.66 -23.46 -35.35
CA PRO A 16 -11.49 -23.17 -34.18
C PRO A 16 -11.13 -21.83 -33.56
N LEU A 17 -9.83 -21.47 -33.48
CA LEU A 17 -9.36 -20.17 -32.99
C LEU A 17 -9.95 -19.00 -33.80
N THR A 18 -9.95 -19.09 -35.14
CA THR A 18 -10.48 -18.04 -36.03
C THR A 18 -12.00 -17.97 -36.07
N ILE A 19 -12.72 -19.07 -35.79
CA ILE A 19 -14.18 -19.08 -35.74
C ILE A 19 -14.69 -18.51 -34.41
N THR A 20 -14.07 -18.86 -33.28
CA THR A 20 -14.43 -18.32 -31.96
C THR A 20 -14.19 -16.82 -31.89
N VAL A 21 -13.03 -16.35 -32.37
CA VAL A 21 -12.69 -14.92 -32.39
C VAL A 21 -13.65 -14.10 -33.26
N LYS A 22 -14.10 -14.60 -34.43
CA LYS A 22 -15.04 -13.84 -35.30
C LYS A 22 -16.41 -13.55 -34.66
N GLY A 23 -16.95 -14.47 -33.87
CA GLY A 23 -18.21 -14.24 -33.15
C GLY A 23 -18.08 -13.15 -32.09
N ILE A 24 -16.95 -13.17 -31.36
CA ILE A 24 -16.63 -12.20 -30.31
C ILE A 24 -16.29 -10.83 -30.89
N GLU A 25 -15.58 -10.78 -32.02
CA GLU A 25 -15.26 -9.52 -32.69
C GLU A 25 -16.51 -8.71 -33.04
N SER A 26 -17.59 -9.40 -33.43
CA SER A 26 -18.87 -8.78 -33.72
C SER A 26 -19.63 -8.26 -32.48
N SER A 27 -19.18 -8.62 -31.27
CA SER A 27 -19.80 -8.20 -30.01
C SER A 27 -19.31 -6.86 -29.48
N PHE A 28 -18.17 -6.35 -29.97
CA PHE A 28 -17.65 -5.03 -29.60
C PHE A 28 -18.27 -3.94 -30.48
N LYS A 29 -18.80 -2.88 -29.86
CA LYS A 29 -19.35 -1.72 -30.59
C LYS A 29 -18.31 -0.66 -30.94
N LEU A 30 -17.21 -0.60 -30.20
CA LEU A 30 -16.13 0.35 -30.43
C LEU A 30 -14.92 -0.30 -31.08
N ASP A 31 -14.21 0.50 -31.87
CA ASP A 31 -12.94 0.11 -32.48
C ASP A 31 -11.79 0.10 -31.46
N LYS A 32 -11.92 0.87 -30.36
CA LYS A 32 -10.88 1.05 -29.32
C LYS A 32 -11.47 1.26 -27.91
N TYR A 33 -10.74 0.82 -26.89
CA TYR A 33 -11.01 1.04 -25.46
C TYR A 33 -9.78 1.65 -24.75
N ASP A 34 -9.30 2.77 -25.28
CA ASP A 34 -8.03 3.43 -24.92
C ASP A 34 -8.17 4.55 -23.88
N GLU A 35 -9.39 4.79 -23.38
CA GLU A 35 -9.66 5.85 -22.40
C GLU A 35 -9.52 5.39 -20.94
N ILE A 36 -9.23 6.38 -20.08
CA ILE A 36 -9.19 6.21 -18.63
C ILE A 36 -10.60 6.22 -18.05
N TYR A 37 -10.92 5.23 -17.23
CA TYR A 37 -12.23 5.05 -16.64
C TYR A 37 -12.40 5.97 -15.43
N ASP A 38 -13.59 6.51 -15.27
CA ASP A 38 -13.90 7.35 -14.12
C ASP A 38 -13.89 6.52 -12.82
N VAL A 39 -13.11 6.98 -11.84
CA VAL A 39 -13.09 6.38 -10.50
C VAL A 39 -14.08 7.17 -9.67
N ASN A 40 -15.24 6.55 -9.43
CA ASN A 40 -16.35 7.13 -8.70
C ASN A 40 -15.90 7.88 -7.43
N ASP A 41 -16.36 9.13 -7.29
CA ASP A 41 -16.10 9.97 -6.13
C ASP A 41 -17.10 9.71 -5.00
N PHE A 42 -17.24 8.45 -4.58
CA PHE A 42 -18.07 8.16 -3.42
C PHE A 42 -17.50 8.87 -2.19
N GLU A 43 -18.38 9.49 -1.41
CA GLU A 43 -17.99 10.17 -0.17
C GLU A 43 -17.47 9.14 0.83
N SER A 44 -16.27 9.40 1.37
CA SER A 44 -15.61 8.55 2.35
C SER A 44 -14.98 9.39 3.44
N ASN A 45 -15.18 8.96 4.69
CA ASN A 45 -14.49 9.55 5.83
C ASN A 45 -13.10 8.94 6.05
N ILE A 46 -12.74 7.90 5.27
CA ILE A 46 -11.44 7.24 5.33
C ILE A 46 -10.46 7.90 4.36
N ILE A 47 -9.29 8.27 4.87
CA ILE A 47 -8.19 8.77 4.04
C ILE A 47 -7.64 7.62 3.19
N GLY A 48 -7.67 7.82 1.88
CA GLY A 48 -7.21 6.84 0.90
C GLY A 48 -8.02 5.54 0.92
N ALA A 49 -9.33 5.59 1.20
CA ALA A 49 -10.23 4.43 1.36
C ALA A 49 -9.93 3.24 0.43
N PRO A 50 -10.05 1.98 0.90
CA PRO A 50 -9.76 0.82 0.05
C PRO A 50 -10.65 0.80 -1.20
N THR A 51 -10.01 0.50 -2.33
CA THR A 51 -10.68 0.35 -3.63
C THR A 51 -11.67 -0.80 -3.57
N VAL A 52 -12.92 -0.58 -4.00
CA VAL A 52 -13.95 -1.62 -3.94
C VAL A 52 -14.12 -2.30 -5.29
N TRP A 53 -13.95 -3.62 -5.28
CA TRP A 53 -14.24 -4.49 -6.41
C TRP A 53 -15.46 -5.36 -6.12
N VAL A 54 -16.18 -5.74 -7.16
CA VAL A 54 -17.24 -6.75 -7.10
C VAL A 54 -17.04 -7.80 -8.17
N LYS A 55 -17.56 -9.01 -7.95
CA LYS A 55 -17.62 -10.03 -9.00
C LYS A 55 -18.86 -9.83 -9.85
N PHE A 56 -18.70 -9.98 -11.17
CA PHE A 56 -19.82 -9.95 -12.11
C PHE A 56 -20.71 -11.19 -11.93
N HIS A 57 -22.02 -10.95 -11.93
CA HIS A 57 -23.05 -11.98 -11.92
C HIS A 57 -23.91 -11.94 -13.17
N ASN A 58 -24.49 -10.78 -13.51
CA ASN A 58 -25.39 -10.63 -14.66
C ASN A 58 -25.59 -9.14 -15.03
N PHE A 59 -26.31 -8.86 -16.12
CA PHE A 59 -26.58 -7.48 -16.55
C PHE A 59 -27.51 -6.70 -15.62
N GLU A 60 -28.39 -7.36 -14.86
CA GLU A 60 -29.26 -6.68 -13.89
C GLU A 60 -28.44 -6.07 -12.76
N GLN A 61 -27.40 -6.78 -12.30
CA GLN A 61 -26.43 -6.25 -11.33
C GLN A 61 -25.79 -4.95 -11.83
N ILE A 62 -25.26 -4.92 -13.05
CA ILE A 62 -24.62 -3.72 -13.61
C ILE A 62 -25.65 -2.58 -13.73
N SER A 63 -26.86 -2.91 -14.19
CA SER A 63 -27.94 -1.92 -14.35
C SER A 63 -28.43 -1.35 -13.01
N SER A 64 -28.22 -2.07 -11.90
CA SER A 64 -28.59 -1.63 -10.55
C SER A 64 -27.60 -0.66 -9.92
N PHE A 65 -26.40 -0.52 -10.47
CA PHE A 65 -25.39 0.37 -9.91
C PHE A 65 -25.80 1.83 -10.07
N ASN A 66 -25.80 2.56 -8.95
CA ASN A 66 -25.93 4.01 -8.93
C ASN A 66 -24.61 4.63 -9.38
N ASP A 67 -24.63 5.61 -10.28
CA ASP A 67 -23.41 6.26 -10.80
C ASP A 67 -22.53 6.83 -9.67
N ASN A 68 -23.12 7.30 -8.56
CA ASN A 68 -22.41 7.86 -7.40
C ASN A 68 -21.94 6.81 -6.38
N GLU A 69 -22.38 5.56 -6.50
CA GLU A 69 -22.08 4.47 -5.54
C GLU A 69 -21.74 3.16 -6.23
N ARG A 70 -21.29 3.22 -7.48
CA ARG A 70 -20.83 2.06 -8.23
C ARG A 70 -19.47 1.56 -7.72
N PRO A 71 -19.17 0.26 -7.87
CA PRO A 71 -17.83 -0.26 -7.59
C PRO A 71 -16.80 0.34 -8.55
N VAL A 72 -15.54 0.37 -8.11
CA VAL A 72 -14.42 0.86 -8.92
C VAL A 72 -13.99 -0.18 -9.95
N GLY A 73 -13.98 -1.46 -9.55
CA GLY A 73 -13.60 -2.57 -10.42
C GLY A 73 -14.65 -3.68 -10.48
N LEU A 74 -14.73 -4.33 -11.63
CA LEU A 74 -15.62 -5.46 -11.88
C LEU A 74 -14.80 -6.68 -12.32
N ILE A 75 -14.81 -7.74 -11.52
CA ILE A 75 -14.13 -8.99 -11.85
C ILE A 75 -14.96 -9.78 -12.85
N LEU A 76 -14.35 -10.07 -13.99
CA LEU A 76 -14.89 -10.84 -15.10
C LEU A 76 -14.10 -12.14 -15.22
N GLU A 77 -14.73 -13.28 -14.89
CA GLU A 77 -14.12 -14.61 -15.07
C GLU A 77 -14.25 -15.00 -16.54
N ILE A 78 -13.12 -15.05 -17.25
CA ILE A 78 -13.05 -15.30 -18.68
C ILE A 78 -12.94 -16.80 -18.93
N ASN A 79 -13.88 -17.35 -19.70
CA ASN A 79 -13.88 -18.75 -20.13
C ASN A 79 -12.92 -18.95 -21.32
N ASN A 80 -12.59 -20.21 -21.63
CA ASN A 80 -11.68 -20.56 -22.73
C ASN A 80 -12.24 -20.19 -24.13
N ASP A 81 -13.55 -20.02 -24.25
CA ASP A 81 -14.21 -19.51 -25.46
C ASP A 81 -14.31 -17.98 -25.48
N LEU A 82 -13.56 -17.30 -24.61
CA LEU A 82 -13.54 -15.85 -24.37
C LEU A 82 -14.89 -15.26 -23.93
N THR A 83 -15.91 -16.07 -23.63
CA THR A 83 -17.12 -15.56 -22.96
C THR A 83 -16.83 -15.23 -21.50
N VAL A 84 -17.65 -14.38 -20.90
CA VAL A 84 -17.59 -14.08 -19.46
C VAL A 84 -18.62 -14.92 -18.73
N LYS A 85 -18.19 -15.60 -17.67
CA LYS A 85 -19.07 -16.37 -16.81
C LYS A 85 -19.97 -15.46 -15.98
N GLY A 86 -21.27 -15.64 -16.11
CA GLY A 86 -22.29 -15.08 -15.23
C GLY A 86 -22.95 -16.14 -14.35
N SER A 87 -23.82 -15.68 -13.44
CA SER A 87 -24.59 -16.53 -12.53
C SER A 87 -25.72 -17.28 -13.24
N ASP A 88 -26.24 -16.73 -14.35
CA ASP A 88 -27.40 -17.23 -15.10
C ASP A 88 -27.01 -17.83 -16.46
N LYS A 89 -26.02 -17.24 -17.13
CA LYS A 89 -25.47 -17.71 -18.41
C LYS A 89 -24.05 -17.18 -18.63
N ASN A 90 -23.42 -17.64 -19.70
CA ASN A 90 -22.22 -16.99 -20.24
C ASN A 90 -22.63 -15.81 -21.14
N TYR A 91 -21.84 -14.75 -21.07
CA TYR A 91 -22.06 -13.49 -21.79
C TYR A 91 -20.95 -13.23 -22.79
N LEU A 92 -21.28 -12.56 -23.89
CA LEU A 92 -20.27 -12.14 -24.85
C LEU A 92 -19.38 -11.07 -24.23
N PHE A 93 -18.06 -11.20 -24.43
CA PHE A 93 -17.08 -10.31 -23.82
C PHE A 93 -17.31 -8.85 -24.19
N GLY A 94 -17.45 -8.54 -25.48
CA GLY A 94 -17.65 -7.18 -25.97
C GLY A 94 -18.91 -6.51 -25.41
N GLU A 95 -20.00 -7.26 -25.23
CA GLU A 95 -21.25 -6.70 -24.69
C GLU A 95 -21.07 -6.18 -23.24
N ILE A 96 -20.31 -6.89 -22.41
CA ILE A 96 -20.01 -6.45 -21.04
C ILE A 96 -19.07 -5.25 -21.06
N ILE A 97 -18.01 -5.30 -21.88
CA ILE A 97 -17.05 -4.19 -21.98
C ILE A 97 -17.75 -2.90 -22.40
N ASP A 98 -18.59 -2.96 -23.43
CA ASP A 98 -19.38 -1.83 -23.91
C ASP A 98 -20.27 -1.24 -22.80
N LEU A 99 -20.87 -2.10 -21.97
CA LEU A 99 -21.78 -1.68 -20.91
C LEU A 99 -21.06 -0.93 -19.78
N ILE A 100 -19.81 -1.32 -19.46
CA ILE A 100 -19.04 -0.74 -18.36
C ILE A 100 -18.04 0.34 -18.82
N TYR A 101 -17.89 0.56 -20.12
CA TYR A 101 -16.86 1.43 -20.68
C TYR A 101 -16.89 2.85 -20.09
N LYS A 102 -15.71 3.37 -19.74
CA LYS A 102 -15.46 4.65 -19.02
C LYS A 102 -16.07 4.75 -17.63
N LYS A 103 -16.86 3.76 -17.22
CA LYS A 103 -17.46 3.67 -15.89
C LYS A 103 -16.58 2.78 -15.03
N ILE A 104 -16.71 1.47 -15.12
CA ILE A 104 -16.11 0.54 -14.15
C ILE A 104 -14.86 -0.11 -14.74
N ILE A 105 -13.74 -0.10 -14.01
CA ILE A 105 -12.49 -0.69 -14.49
C ILE A 105 -12.66 -2.21 -14.59
N PRO A 106 -12.47 -2.82 -15.78
CA PRO A 106 -12.55 -4.27 -15.90
C PRO A 106 -11.33 -4.94 -15.24
N VAL A 107 -11.61 -6.03 -14.51
CA VAL A 107 -10.59 -6.92 -13.93
C VAL A 107 -10.79 -8.30 -14.55
N PHE A 108 -9.97 -8.66 -15.54
CA PHE A 108 -10.08 -9.96 -16.22
C PHE A 108 -9.42 -11.04 -15.37
N GLN A 109 -10.23 -11.91 -14.79
CA GLN A 109 -9.77 -13.12 -14.11
C GLN A 109 -9.65 -14.24 -15.14
N ILE A 110 -8.44 -14.76 -15.31
CA ILE A 110 -8.10 -15.68 -16.40
C ILE A 110 -7.56 -17.01 -15.88
N ASN A 111 -7.45 -17.99 -16.79
CA ASN A 111 -6.77 -19.26 -16.61
C ASN A 111 -5.82 -19.51 -17.81
N ASP A 112 -5.06 -20.60 -17.79
CA ASP A 112 -4.00 -20.86 -18.81
C ASP A 112 -4.50 -20.85 -20.26
N ASP A 113 -5.71 -21.35 -20.50
CA ASP A 113 -6.17 -21.71 -21.83
C ASP A 113 -6.65 -20.49 -22.65
N VAL A 114 -6.66 -19.28 -22.06
CA VAL A 114 -7.22 -18.07 -22.70
C VAL A 114 -6.19 -16.94 -22.91
N VAL A 115 -4.95 -17.13 -22.45
CA VAL A 115 -3.94 -16.06 -22.43
C VAL A 115 -3.64 -15.49 -23.82
N ASP A 116 -3.44 -16.36 -24.81
CA ASP A 116 -3.07 -15.94 -26.17
C ASP A 116 -4.22 -15.23 -26.88
N GLU A 117 -5.41 -15.79 -26.80
CA GLU A 117 -6.62 -15.26 -27.42
C GLU A 117 -7.00 -13.92 -26.79
N LEU A 118 -6.91 -13.80 -25.45
CA LEU A 118 -7.16 -12.54 -24.77
C LEU A 118 -6.13 -11.48 -25.17
N ASN A 119 -4.84 -11.82 -25.26
CA ASN A 119 -3.80 -10.89 -25.72
C ASN A 119 -4.09 -10.32 -27.11
N VAL A 120 -4.57 -11.16 -28.03
CA VAL A 120 -4.97 -10.71 -29.38
C VAL A 120 -6.11 -9.70 -29.30
N ILE A 121 -7.13 -9.96 -28.48
CA ILE A 121 -8.27 -9.05 -28.31
C ILE A 121 -7.84 -7.73 -27.66
N LEU A 122 -7.10 -7.78 -26.54
CA LEU A 122 -6.65 -6.58 -25.82
C LEU A 122 -5.83 -5.65 -26.72
N LYS A 123 -4.94 -6.24 -27.53
CA LYS A 123 -4.11 -5.50 -28.49
C LYS A 123 -4.92 -4.94 -29.65
N LYS A 124 -5.82 -5.76 -30.22
CA LYS A 124 -6.66 -5.36 -31.36
C LYS A 124 -7.50 -4.13 -31.06
N TYR A 125 -8.10 -4.09 -29.88
CA TYR A 125 -8.99 -3.01 -29.45
C TYR A 125 -8.30 -1.99 -28.53
N GLU A 126 -6.95 -1.99 -28.49
CA GLU A 126 -6.12 -0.97 -27.81
C GLU A 126 -6.55 -0.67 -26.36
N PHE A 127 -6.81 -1.70 -25.57
CA PHE A 127 -7.19 -1.52 -24.16
C PHE A 127 -6.07 -0.80 -23.38
N LYS A 128 -6.42 0.25 -22.63
CA LYS A 128 -5.45 1.02 -21.81
C LYS A 128 -5.66 0.91 -20.30
N ASP A 129 -6.89 0.71 -19.84
CA ASP A 129 -7.23 0.84 -18.43
C ASP A 129 -8.01 -0.36 -17.89
N TYR A 130 -7.29 -1.42 -17.55
CA TYR A 130 -7.83 -2.70 -17.06
C TYR A 130 -6.83 -3.40 -16.14
N PHE A 131 -7.32 -4.43 -15.43
CA PHE A 131 -6.48 -5.36 -14.68
C PHE A 131 -6.54 -6.78 -15.25
N ILE A 132 -5.47 -7.54 -15.01
CA ILE A 132 -5.38 -8.98 -15.27
C ILE A 132 -5.12 -9.68 -13.94
N LEU A 133 -6.01 -10.59 -13.54
CA LEU A 133 -5.93 -11.34 -12.29
C LEU A 133 -5.66 -12.82 -12.58
N ASP A 134 -4.55 -13.33 -12.06
CA ASP A 134 -4.18 -14.75 -12.16
C ASP A 134 -3.34 -15.18 -10.94
N THR A 135 -3.39 -16.47 -10.65
CA THR A 135 -2.52 -17.17 -9.70
C THR A 135 -1.16 -17.54 -10.28
N LYS A 136 -0.99 -17.56 -11.62
CA LYS A 136 0.25 -17.97 -12.30
C LYS A 136 1.03 -16.78 -12.81
N ILE A 137 2.28 -16.68 -12.36
CA ILE A 137 3.16 -15.56 -12.69
C ILE A 137 3.54 -15.57 -14.18
N GLU A 138 3.61 -16.74 -14.81
CA GLU A 138 3.98 -16.91 -16.22
C GLU A 138 2.93 -16.30 -17.15
N ASN A 139 1.64 -16.48 -16.81
CA ASN A 139 0.52 -15.89 -17.55
C ASN A 139 0.55 -14.36 -17.44
N LEU A 140 0.79 -13.83 -16.23
CA LEU A 140 0.91 -12.39 -16.00
C LEU A 140 2.08 -11.79 -16.79
N GLN A 141 3.25 -12.42 -16.75
CA GLN A 141 4.43 -11.99 -17.50
C GLN A 141 4.19 -12.03 -19.02
N LYS A 142 3.56 -13.09 -19.53
CA LYS A 142 3.23 -13.25 -20.94
C LYS A 142 2.27 -12.16 -21.42
N ILE A 143 1.19 -11.90 -20.68
CA ILE A 143 0.25 -10.82 -21.02
C ILE A 143 0.94 -9.47 -21.00
N LYS A 144 1.73 -9.19 -19.96
CA LYS A 144 2.45 -7.93 -19.82
C LYS A 144 3.44 -7.69 -20.97
N SER A 145 4.12 -8.74 -21.43
CA SER A 145 5.06 -8.67 -22.55
C SER A 145 4.39 -8.24 -23.85
N ASP A 146 3.20 -8.79 -24.14
CA ASP A 146 2.46 -8.48 -25.37
C ASP A 146 1.62 -7.20 -25.26
N ASN A 147 1.19 -6.87 -24.04
CA ASN A 147 0.35 -5.73 -23.69
C ASN A 147 0.94 -4.97 -22.49
N PRO A 148 1.89 -4.03 -22.72
CA PRO A 148 2.59 -3.33 -21.63
C PRO A 148 1.68 -2.52 -20.69
N TYR A 149 0.48 -2.14 -21.14
CA TYR A 149 -0.53 -1.44 -20.33
C TYR A 149 -1.30 -2.35 -19.35
N ALA A 150 -1.17 -3.68 -19.45
CA ALA A 150 -1.85 -4.60 -18.56
C ALA A 150 -1.40 -4.39 -17.11
N ARG A 151 -2.30 -4.00 -16.22
CA ARG A 151 -2.00 -3.98 -14.78
C ARG A 151 -2.24 -5.36 -14.22
N THR A 152 -1.17 -6.10 -13.97
CA THR A 152 -1.26 -7.47 -13.51
C THR A 152 -1.46 -7.51 -12.00
N VAL A 153 -2.24 -8.50 -11.57
CA VAL A 153 -2.63 -8.74 -10.19
C VAL A 153 -2.25 -10.17 -9.87
N TYR A 154 -1.26 -10.33 -9.00
CA TYR A 154 -0.82 -11.65 -8.57
C TYR A 154 -1.73 -12.13 -7.44
N GLN A 155 -2.51 -13.18 -7.71
CA GLN A 155 -3.39 -13.81 -6.73
C GLN A 155 -2.65 -14.91 -5.97
N VAL A 156 -2.74 -14.88 -4.65
CA VAL A 156 -2.19 -15.91 -3.77
C VAL A 156 -3.23 -16.42 -2.76
N ASP A 157 -3.25 -17.73 -2.57
CA ASP A 157 -4.07 -18.40 -1.56
C ASP A 157 -3.21 -18.79 -0.35
N ILE A 158 -3.35 -18.03 0.73
CA ILE A 158 -2.69 -18.35 2.01
C ILE A 158 -3.58 -19.32 2.79
N LYS A 159 -3.02 -20.45 3.23
CA LYS A 159 -3.78 -21.41 4.06
C LYS A 159 -4.09 -20.78 5.41
N LYS A 160 -5.29 -21.08 5.97
CA LYS A 160 -5.79 -20.48 7.22
C LYS A 160 -4.81 -20.50 8.41
N ASN A 161 -3.96 -21.53 8.50
CA ASN A 161 -3.00 -21.71 9.60
C ASN A 161 -1.53 -21.62 9.13
N GLN A 162 -1.28 -21.06 7.95
CA GLN A 162 0.08 -20.87 7.46
C GLN A 162 0.79 -19.78 8.26
N SER A 163 2.03 -20.05 8.67
CA SER A 163 2.88 -19.04 9.31
C SER A 163 3.04 -17.82 8.39
N GLN A 164 2.96 -16.64 8.98
CA GLN A 164 3.24 -15.36 8.30
C GLN A 164 4.49 -14.72 8.91
N ASP A 165 5.48 -15.55 9.20
CA ASP A 165 6.78 -15.10 9.66
C ASP A 165 7.52 -14.30 8.57
N LEU A 166 8.64 -13.69 8.98
CA LEU A 166 9.43 -12.83 8.11
C LEU A 166 9.92 -13.57 6.85
N GLN A 167 10.27 -14.85 6.95
CA GLN A 167 10.77 -15.62 5.80
C GLN A 167 9.67 -15.78 4.75
N PHE A 168 8.46 -16.14 5.18
CA PHE A 168 7.30 -16.21 4.29
C PHE A 168 7.04 -14.87 3.58
N LEU A 169 7.10 -13.75 4.31
CA LEU A 169 6.85 -12.43 3.73
C LEU A 169 7.95 -11.99 2.75
N LYS A 170 9.22 -12.36 3.01
CA LYS A 170 10.34 -12.14 2.07
C LYS A 170 10.14 -12.92 0.76
N GLU A 171 9.76 -14.19 0.85
CA GLU A 171 9.47 -15.03 -0.31
C GLU A 171 8.28 -14.50 -1.12
N LEU A 172 7.19 -14.14 -0.44
CA LEU A 172 6.00 -13.57 -1.08
C LEU A 172 6.32 -12.27 -1.83
N LEU A 173 7.11 -11.39 -1.21
CA LEU A 173 7.58 -10.14 -1.84
C LEU A 173 8.43 -10.44 -3.09
N ALA A 174 9.38 -11.37 -2.99
CA ALA A 174 10.25 -11.73 -4.09
C ALA A 174 9.44 -12.26 -5.29
N THR A 175 8.48 -13.16 -5.05
CA THR A 175 7.58 -13.67 -6.09
C THR A 175 6.71 -12.56 -6.68
N TYR A 176 6.16 -11.66 -5.86
CA TYR A 176 5.37 -10.51 -6.33
C TYR A 176 6.19 -9.57 -7.24
N ASN A 177 7.44 -9.27 -6.87
CA ASN A 177 8.29 -8.41 -7.68
C ASN A 177 8.64 -9.08 -9.03
N GLN A 178 8.94 -10.38 -9.01
CA GLN A 178 9.21 -11.17 -10.22
C GLN A 178 7.99 -11.32 -11.13
N SER A 179 6.77 -11.34 -10.58
CA SER A 179 5.54 -11.54 -11.37
C SER A 179 5.14 -10.34 -12.22
N ASN A 180 5.88 -9.22 -12.13
CA ASN A 180 5.54 -7.94 -12.73
C ASN A 180 4.19 -7.35 -12.29
N ALA A 181 3.68 -7.76 -11.13
CA ALA A 181 2.37 -7.34 -10.64
C ALA A 181 2.38 -5.95 -9.99
N GLN A 182 1.29 -5.22 -10.19
CA GLN A 182 1.00 -3.93 -9.58
C GLN A 182 0.27 -4.15 -8.26
N VAL A 183 -0.58 -5.17 -8.20
CA VAL A 183 -1.38 -5.52 -7.02
C VAL A 183 -1.10 -6.96 -6.60
N LEU A 184 -0.96 -7.17 -5.29
CA LEU A 184 -0.99 -8.49 -4.67
C LEU A 184 -2.41 -8.71 -4.15
N PHE A 185 -3.10 -9.73 -4.65
CA PHE A 185 -4.42 -10.12 -4.16
C PHE A 185 -4.31 -11.37 -3.28
N VAL A 186 -4.64 -11.27 -2.00
CA VAL A 186 -4.64 -12.41 -1.08
C VAL A 186 -6.07 -12.87 -0.82
N SER A 187 -6.37 -14.13 -1.13
CA SER A 187 -7.73 -14.66 -0.91
C SER A 187 -8.04 -14.84 0.58
N GLY A 188 -9.24 -14.42 0.99
CA GLY A 188 -9.88 -14.75 2.27
C GLY A 188 -9.42 -13.95 3.48
N ASN A 189 -8.99 -12.69 3.28
CA ASN A 189 -8.52 -11.78 4.32
C ASN A 189 -7.56 -12.46 5.31
N ARG A 190 -6.51 -13.10 4.78
CA ARG A 190 -5.62 -13.95 5.58
C ARG A 190 -4.44 -13.21 6.17
N LEU A 191 -4.05 -12.07 5.61
CA LEU A 191 -2.92 -11.29 6.11
C LEU A 191 -3.28 -10.55 7.40
N THR A 192 -2.34 -10.56 8.34
CA THR A 192 -2.42 -9.67 9.51
C THR A 192 -2.11 -8.23 9.11
N LYS A 193 -2.52 -7.26 9.95
CA LYS A 193 -2.15 -5.85 9.79
C LYS A 193 -0.63 -5.64 9.67
N GLN A 194 0.16 -6.37 10.45
CA GLN A 194 1.62 -6.31 10.43
C GLN A 194 2.20 -6.83 9.09
N SER A 195 1.64 -7.91 8.57
CA SER A 195 2.03 -8.47 7.28
C SER A 195 1.67 -7.53 6.12
N VAL A 196 0.50 -6.88 6.18
CA VAL A 196 0.09 -5.85 5.22
C VAL A 196 1.04 -4.66 5.28
N GLU A 197 1.35 -4.15 6.48
CA GLU A 197 2.28 -3.04 6.67
C GLU A 197 3.69 -3.36 6.16
N TYR A 198 4.20 -4.57 6.43
CA TYR A 198 5.49 -5.04 5.92
C TYR A 198 5.57 -4.94 4.39
N LEU A 199 4.53 -5.40 3.69
CA LEU A 199 4.45 -5.36 2.23
C LEU A 199 4.26 -3.93 1.70
N GLN A 200 3.39 -3.13 2.33
CA GLN A 200 3.13 -1.75 1.93
C GLN A 200 4.35 -0.84 2.09
N LYS A 201 5.17 -1.05 3.12
CA LYS A 201 6.46 -0.34 3.32
C LYS A 201 7.42 -0.53 2.13
N ARG A 202 7.15 -1.52 1.27
CA ARG A 202 7.90 -1.86 0.05
C ARG A 202 7.10 -1.57 -1.24
N GLY A 203 6.06 -0.75 -1.17
CA GLY A 203 5.29 -0.35 -2.36
C GLY A 203 4.30 -1.38 -2.88
N VAL A 204 4.01 -2.44 -2.13
CA VAL A 204 3.02 -3.45 -2.55
C VAL A 204 1.62 -2.91 -2.28
N MET A 205 0.77 -2.90 -3.31
CA MET A 205 -0.67 -2.66 -3.17
C MET A 205 -1.34 -3.97 -2.80
N VAL A 206 -1.87 -4.09 -1.59
CA VAL A 206 -2.45 -5.33 -1.07
C VAL A 206 -3.97 -5.28 -1.17
N PHE A 207 -4.57 -6.21 -1.90
CA PHE A 207 -6.00 -6.38 -2.05
C PHE A 207 -6.42 -7.72 -1.43
N THR A 208 -7.67 -7.82 -0.98
CA THR A 208 -8.24 -9.09 -0.49
C THR A 208 -9.74 -9.14 -0.73
N ASN A 209 -10.38 -10.27 -0.43
CA ASN A 209 -11.84 -10.35 -0.36
C ASN A 209 -12.33 -10.47 1.07
N SER A 210 -13.52 -9.93 1.31
CA SER A 210 -14.25 -10.05 2.56
C SER A 210 -15.57 -10.79 2.34
N SER A 211 -16.11 -11.38 3.41
CA SER A 211 -17.56 -11.63 3.48
C SER A 211 -18.30 -10.29 3.62
N ASP A 212 -19.55 -10.26 3.20
CA ASP A 212 -20.36 -9.03 3.09
C ASP A 212 -21.03 -8.61 4.42
N ASP A 213 -20.86 -9.38 5.50
CA ASP A 213 -21.31 -9.02 6.85
C ASP A 213 -20.46 -7.91 7.48
N ASP A 214 -21.08 -7.08 8.32
CA ASP A 214 -20.46 -5.89 8.91
C ASP A 214 -19.15 -6.22 9.63
N VAL A 215 -19.14 -7.26 10.46
CA VAL A 215 -17.97 -7.65 11.25
C VAL A 215 -16.79 -8.02 10.36
N SER A 216 -17.01 -8.85 9.33
CA SER A 216 -15.97 -9.22 8.38
C SER A 216 -15.45 -8.01 7.58
N LEU A 217 -16.34 -7.10 7.18
CA LEU A 217 -15.95 -5.87 6.49
C LEU A 217 -15.09 -4.97 7.38
N TYR A 218 -15.48 -4.75 8.64
CA TYR A 218 -14.66 -4.00 9.60
C TYR A 218 -13.32 -4.68 9.90
N GLN A 219 -13.32 -6.01 10.09
CA GLN A 219 -12.09 -6.78 10.31
C GLN A 219 -11.14 -6.68 9.12
N THR A 220 -11.67 -6.74 7.90
CA THR A 220 -10.90 -6.54 6.67
C THR A 220 -10.38 -5.11 6.59
N LEU A 221 -11.20 -4.12 6.92
CA LEU A 221 -10.84 -2.71 6.86
C LEU A 221 -9.65 -2.36 7.77
N VAL A 222 -9.66 -2.85 9.01
CA VAL A 222 -8.61 -2.53 10.01
C VAL A 222 -7.27 -3.22 9.72
N THR A 223 -7.22 -4.19 8.80
CA THR A 223 -5.94 -4.74 8.31
C THR A 223 -5.14 -3.71 7.50
N GLY A 224 -5.78 -2.67 6.99
CA GLY A 224 -5.14 -1.63 6.19
C GLY A 224 -4.97 -1.98 4.71
N VAL A 225 -5.61 -3.02 4.18
CA VAL A 225 -5.56 -3.34 2.73
C VAL A 225 -5.97 -2.19 1.81
N ASN A 226 -5.35 -2.09 0.65
CA ASN A 226 -5.60 -1.05 -0.37
C ASN A 226 -6.84 -1.30 -1.22
N GLY A 227 -7.38 -2.52 -1.22
CA GLY A 227 -8.61 -2.84 -1.93
C GLY A 227 -9.32 -4.07 -1.37
N ILE A 228 -10.65 -4.08 -1.51
CA ILE A 228 -11.55 -5.10 -0.99
C ILE A 228 -12.50 -5.55 -2.11
N LEU A 229 -12.48 -6.84 -2.40
CA LEU A 229 -13.49 -7.53 -3.18
C LEU A 229 -14.65 -7.95 -2.25
N VAL A 230 -15.87 -7.58 -2.63
CA VAL A 230 -17.13 -8.02 -2.00
C VAL A 230 -18.02 -8.71 -3.03
N PHE A 231 -18.92 -9.59 -2.59
CA PHE A 231 -19.61 -10.52 -3.50
C PHE A 231 -21.01 -10.06 -3.92
N GLY A 232 -21.65 -9.15 -3.20
CA GLY A 232 -22.98 -8.64 -3.55
C GLY A 232 -23.35 -7.27 -2.99
N ASN A 233 -22.78 -6.82 -1.87
CA ASN A 233 -23.23 -5.61 -1.16
C ASN A 233 -22.13 -4.56 -0.93
N HIS A 234 -21.56 -4.04 -2.01
CA HIS A 234 -20.62 -2.91 -1.97
C HIS A 234 -21.20 -1.65 -1.32
N ILE A 235 -22.52 -1.44 -1.39
CA ILE A 235 -23.20 -0.32 -0.73
C ILE A 235 -23.02 -0.39 0.79
N ASN A 236 -23.07 -1.59 1.39
CA ASN A 236 -22.80 -1.74 2.82
C ASN A 236 -21.39 -1.28 3.20
N LEU A 237 -20.38 -1.68 2.42
CA LEU A 237 -19.00 -1.24 2.64
C LEU A 237 -18.84 0.29 2.49
N TYR A 238 -19.50 0.91 1.51
CA TYR A 238 -19.53 2.37 1.38
C TYR A 238 -20.24 3.06 2.54
N ASN A 239 -21.32 2.48 3.06
CA ASN A 239 -21.98 2.99 4.27
C ASN A 239 -21.07 2.92 5.48
N ILE A 240 -20.28 1.83 5.63
CA ILE A 240 -19.25 1.73 6.66
C ILE A 240 -18.24 2.88 6.51
N TYR A 241 -17.73 3.12 5.29
CA TYR A 241 -16.78 4.20 5.02
C TYR A 241 -17.32 5.59 5.41
N LYS A 242 -18.60 5.87 5.14
CA LYS A 242 -19.30 7.11 5.53
C LYS A 242 -19.59 7.18 7.02
N SER A 243 -19.78 6.04 7.68
CA SER A 243 -20.13 5.98 9.10
C SER A 243 -18.95 6.26 10.03
N LEU A 244 -17.71 6.05 9.58
CA LEU A 244 -16.51 6.31 10.37
C LEU A 244 -16.27 7.81 10.58
N PRO A 245 -15.51 8.23 11.60
CA PRO A 245 -15.16 9.63 11.78
C PRO A 245 -14.38 10.21 10.59
N ILE A 246 -14.60 11.48 10.27
CA ILE A 246 -13.87 12.18 9.19
C ILE A 246 -12.36 12.08 9.43
N ASN A 247 -11.58 11.94 8.36
CA ASN A 247 -10.13 11.76 8.40
C ASN A 247 -9.70 10.49 9.16
N THR A 248 -10.46 9.40 9.03
CA THR A 248 -10.07 8.10 9.55
C THR A 248 -8.88 7.54 8.76
N ILE A 249 -7.82 7.18 9.48
CA ILE A 249 -6.61 6.54 8.98
C ILE A 249 -6.66 5.07 9.35
N ILE A 250 -6.52 4.22 8.34
CA ILE A 250 -6.46 2.75 8.48
C ILE A 250 -5.10 2.18 8.06
N ARG A 251 -4.20 3.02 7.57
CA ARG A 251 -2.84 2.68 7.13
C ARG A 251 -1.86 3.71 7.65
N LYS A 252 -0.66 3.26 7.98
CA LYS A 252 0.45 4.16 8.28
C LYS A 252 0.86 4.90 7.00
N ASN A 253 1.07 6.21 7.10
CA ASN A 253 1.84 6.96 6.11
C ASN A 253 3.31 6.85 6.54
N PHE A 254 4.12 6.11 5.78
CA PHE A 254 5.49 5.81 6.16
C PHE A 254 6.36 7.06 6.15
N VAL A 255 7.25 7.19 7.14
CA VAL A 255 8.21 8.28 7.19
C VAL A 255 9.49 7.86 6.48
N ILE A 256 9.84 8.56 5.40
CA ILE A 256 11.08 8.34 4.65
C ILE A 256 12.04 9.47 4.99
N ALA A 257 13.11 9.15 5.73
CA ALA A 257 14.13 10.11 6.08
C ALA A 257 15.05 10.36 4.87
N HIS A 258 14.88 11.51 4.23
CA HIS A 258 15.64 11.92 3.05
C HIS A 258 17.12 12.04 3.42
N ARG A 259 17.96 11.14 2.92
CA ARG A 259 19.40 11.03 3.22
C ARG A 259 19.72 10.87 4.72
N GLY A 260 18.78 10.38 5.52
CA GLY A 260 18.86 10.28 6.98
C GLY A 260 18.45 11.57 7.73
N TYR A 261 18.88 11.71 8.99
CA TYR A 261 18.53 12.88 9.81
C TYR A 261 19.70 13.85 10.03
N PHE A 262 19.67 14.98 9.31
CA PHE A 262 20.74 15.99 9.32
C PHE A 262 20.91 16.72 10.64
N GLY A 263 19.88 16.71 11.50
CA GLY A 263 19.96 17.33 12.83
C GLY A 263 20.94 16.63 13.77
N ARG A 264 21.41 15.42 13.43
CA ARG A 264 22.34 14.64 14.27
C ARG A 264 23.67 14.32 13.60
N ALA A 265 23.68 14.09 12.30
CA ALA A 265 24.87 13.74 11.54
C ALA A 265 24.75 14.21 10.08
N PRO A 266 25.86 14.31 9.33
CA PRO A 266 25.84 14.74 7.94
C PRO A 266 24.96 13.83 7.08
N GLU A 267 24.33 14.38 6.04
CA GLU A 267 23.49 13.61 5.10
C GLU A 267 24.23 12.41 4.50
N ASN A 268 23.49 11.36 4.12
CA ASN A 268 24.02 10.18 3.43
C ASN A 268 25.08 9.41 4.24
N THR A 269 25.06 9.52 5.57
CA THR A 269 25.94 8.78 6.49
C THR A 269 25.19 7.68 7.24
N ILE A 270 25.91 6.68 7.71
CA ILE A 270 25.35 5.61 8.56
C ILE A 270 24.77 6.21 9.84
N GLU A 271 25.43 7.22 10.41
CA GLU A 271 24.99 7.93 11.60
C GLU A 271 23.69 8.69 11.39
N ALA A 272 23.53 9.37 10.24
CA ALA A 272 22.29 10.07 9.92
C ALA A 272 21.15 9.07 9.71
N GLY A 273 21.42 7.94 9.06
CA GLY A 273 20.45 6.85 8.92
C GLY A 273 20.03 6.27 10.27
N GLN A 274 20.98 5.98 11.16
CA GLN A 274 20.67 5.49 12.50
C GLN A 274 19.87 6.49 13.32
N ALA A 275 20.25 7.76 13.29
CA ALA A 275 19.53 8.81 14.00
C ALA A 275 18.09 8.97 13.51
N ALA A 276 17.83 8.72 12.21
CA ALA A 276 16.48 8.71 11.66
C ALA A 276 15.66 7.52 12.19
N ILE A 277 16.24 6.32 12.28
CA ILE A 277 15.59 5.14 12.89
C ILE A 277 15.26 5.40 14.36
N ASP A 278 16.19 6.00 15.11
CA ASP A 278 15.98 6.34 16.52
C ASP A 278 14.82 7.34 16.71
N LEU A 279 14.50 8.12 15.67
CA LEU A 279 13.34 9.01 15.60
C LEU A 279 12.08 8.33 15.02
N GLY A 280 12.11 7.04 14.72
CA GLY A 280 10.95 6.30 14.22
C GLY A 280 10.72 6.38 12.72
N ALA A 281 11.74 6.73 11.92
CA ALA A 281 11.66 6.61 10.46
C ALA A 281 11.44 5.15 10.06
N ASP A 282 10.54 4.93 9.09
CA ASP A 282 10.27 3.61 8.53
C ASP A 282 11.26 3.22 7.45
N ILE A 283 11.70 4.24 6.72
CA ILE A 283 12.50 4.14 5.51
C ILE A 283 13.61 5.18 5.60
N ILE A 284 14.81 4.80 5.16
CA ILE A 284 15.90 5.75 4.92
C ILE A 284 16.04 5.86 3.40
N GLU A 285 15.99 7.07 2.88
CA GLU A 285 16.38 7.33 1.51
C GLU A 285 17.89 7.69 1.49
N LEU A 286 18.61 7.26 0.46
CA LEU A 286 20.03 7.55 0.28
C LEU A 286 20.40 7.60 -1.20
N ASP A 287 21.43 8.38 -1.53
CA ASP A 287 21.91 8.58 -2.89
C ASP A 287 23.21 7.81 -3.15
N ILE A 288 23.36 7.13 -4.31
CA ILE A 288 24.61 6.47 -4.68
C ILE A 288 25.21 6.94 -6.01
N ARG A 289 26.54 6.88 -6.08
CA ARG A 289 27.37 7.20 -7.26
C ARG A 289 28.60 6.30 -7.33
N PHE A 290 29.16 6.13 -8.52
CA PHE A 290 30.48 5.54 -8.73
C PHE A 290 31.62 6.53 -8.57
N THR A 291 32.69 6.06 -7.93
CA THR A 291 34.03 6.63 -8.04
C THR A 291 34.68 6.33 -9.41
N ARG A 292 35.90 6.83 -9.63
CA ARG A 292 36.66 6.53 -10.86
C ARG A 292 37.05 5.06 -10.98
N ASP A 293 37.34 4.43 -9.84
CA ASP A 293 37.71 3.04 -9.68
C ASP A 293 36.51 2.10 -9.46
N LEU A 294 35.29 2.59 -9.74
CA LEU A 294 34.02 1.84 -9.70
C LEU A 294 33.61 1.34 -8.31
N GLU A 295 34.09 1.99 -7.25
CA GLU A 295 33.52 1.83 -5.92
C GLU A 295 32.19 2.58 -5.85
N ILE A 296 31.19 2.02 -5.16
CA ILE A 296 29.88 2.67 -4.96
C ILE A 296 29.92 3.43 -3.63
N VAL A 297 29.77 4.74 -3.69
CA VAL A 297 29.79 5.65 -2.53
C VAL A 297 28.41 6.29 -2.32
N VAL A 298 28.08 6.57 -1.06
CA VAL A 298 26.79 7.19 -0.70
C VAL A 298 26.94 8.70 -0.63
N ILE A 299 26.46 9.40 -1.65
CA ILE A 299 26.56 10.86 -1.79
C ILE A 299 25.61 11.41 -2.86
N HIS A 300 24.97 12.56 -2.57
CA HIS A 300 24.03 13.20 -3.47
C HIS A 300 24.68 13.89 -4.67
N ASP A 301 25.63 14.80 -4.41
CA ASP A 301 26.22 15.68 -5.43
C ASP A 301 27.35 14.97 -6.19
N ASP A 302 27.74 15.52 -7.34
CA ASP A 302 28.87 15.01 -8.13
C ASP A 302 30.25 15.42 -7.56
N ASN A 303 30.26 16.21 -6.49
CA ASN A 303 31.43 16.67 -5.76
C ASN A 303 31.11 16.88 -4.27
N THR A 304 32.14 17.07 -3.45
CA THR A 304 32.01 17.15 -2.00
C THR A 304 31.88 18.57 -1.43
N GLU A 305 31.88 19.62 -2.28
CA GLU A 305 32.00 21.03 -1.87
C GLU A 305 30.94 21.48 -0.85
N ARG A 306 29.69 21.06 -1.05
CA ARG A 306 28.56 21.45 -0.21
C ARG A 306 28.66 20.85 1.20
N ILE A 307 29.12 19.60 1.31
CA ILE A 307 29.01 18.79 2.53
C ILE A 307 30.33 18.58 3.28
N SER A 308 31.47 19.02 2.74
CA SER A 308 32.78 18.71 3.30
C SER A 308 33.73 19.90 3.35
N ASP A 309 34.87 19.73 4.01
CA ASP A 309 35.92 20.74 4.16
C ASP A 309 36.66 21.08 2.86
N ARG A 310 36.59 20.22 1.84
CA ARG A 310 37.35 20.33 0.58
C ARG A 310 36.48 19.96 -0.63
N ASN A 311 36.70 20.62 -1.76
CA ASN A 311 36.02 20.28 -3.01
C ASN A 311 36.78 19.16 -3.75
N VAL A 312 36.23 17.94 -3.73
CA VAL A 312 36.72 16.78 -4.46
C VAL A 312 35.60 16.24 -5.35
N ALA A 313 35.89 16.02 -6.63
CA ALA A 313 34.93 15.37 -7.53
C ALA A 313 34.72 13.91 -7.14
N VAL A 314 33.48 13.43 -7.15
CA VAL A 314 33.13 12.03 -6.86
C VAL A 314 33.76 11.07 -7.88
N LYS A 315 34.00 11.53 -9.12
CA LYS A 315 34.80 10.78 -10.11
C LYS A 315 36.32 10.79 -9.85
N SER A 316 36.73 10.89 -8.59
CA SER A 316 38.11 10.64 -8.13
C SER A 316 38.29 9.18 -7.70
N MET A 317 39.51 8.75 -7.38
CA MET A 317 39.73 7.43 -6.77
C MET A 317 39.11 7.37 -5.38
N TRP A 318 38.59 6.20 -4.97
CA TRP A 318 38.11 5.98 -3.61
C TRP A 318 39.17 6.31 -2.55
N SER A 319 40.44 5.99 -2.85
CA SER A 319 41.58 6.31 -1.98
C SER A 319 41.71 7.79 -1.61
N VAL A 320 41.16 8.70 -2.43
CA VAL A 320 41.09 10.14 -2.16
C VAL A 320 39.81 10.46 -1.39
N LEU A 321 38.65 10.01 -1.89
CA LEU A 321 37.34 10.35 -1.33
C LEU A 321 37.15 9.88 0.12
N LYS A 322 37.69 8.71 0.47
CA LYS A 322 37.61 8.18 1.83
C LYS A 322 38.30 9.04 2.90
N THR A 323 39.09 10.03 2.47
CA THR A 323 39.79 10.97 3.37
C THR A 323 39.07 12.31 3.51
N VAL A 324 37.95 12.50 2.81
CA VAL A 324 37.19 13.75 2.81
C VAL A 324 36.27 13.76 4.04
N GLU A 325 36.56 14.66 4.98
CA GLU A 325 35.79 14.79 6.22
C GLU A 325 34.53 15.63 5.97
N LEU A 326 33.39 15.11 6.40
CA LEU A 326 32.10 15.76 6.27
C LEU A 326 31.89 16.81 7.37
N ARG A 327 31.33 17.96 7.00
CA ARG A 327 30.90 19.03 7.91
C ARG A 327 29.67 18.60 8.69
N ASN A 328 29.39 19.27 9.81
CA ASN A 328 28.27 18.98 10.73
C ASN A 328 28.38 17.61 11.42
N SER A 329 29.60 17.11 11.51
CA SER A 329 29.97 15.95 12.30
C SER A 329 30.18 16.43 13.75
N LEU A 330 29.16 16.26 14.59
CA LEU A 330 29.09 16.88 15.93
C LEU A 330 30.34 16.57 16.79
N ASP A 331 30.47 15.30 17.20
CA ASP A 331 31.42 14.86 18.24
C ASP A 331 32.49 13.89 17.72
N LYS A 332 32.49 13.60 16.42
CA LYS A 332 33.42 12.66 15.79
C LYS A 332 33.62 13.00 14.32
N GLN A 333 34.78 12.69 13.77
CA GLN A 333 35.00 12.79 12.32
C GLN A 333 34.11 11.77 11.61
N ILE A 334 33.41 12.22 10.56
CA ILE A 334 32.54 11.37 9.72
C ILE A 334 32.98 11.55 8.28
N PHE A 335 33.01 10.44 7.53
CA PHE A 335 33.46 10.36 6.15
C PHE A 335 32.35 9.83 5.25
N ILE A 336 32.52 9.96 3.94
CA ILE A 336 31.62 9.37 2.94
C ILE A 336 31.67 7.85 3.08
N PRO A 337 30.54 7.15 3.29
CA PRO A 337 30.55 5.69 3.41
C PRO A 337 30.55 5.03 2.02
N LEU A 338 31.09 3.80 1.96
CA LEU A 338 30.80 2.89 0.86
C LEU A 338 29.35 2.38 1.00
N PHE A 339 28.72 2.07 -0.14
CA PHE A 339 27.38 1.48 -0.13
C PHE A 339 27.38 0.09 0.54
N SER A 340 28.44 -0.70 0.38
CA SER A 340 28.59 -2.00 1.05
C SER A 340 28.57 -1.86 2.58
N ASP A 341 29.30 -0.89 3.13
CA ASP A 341 29.33 -0.61 4.57
C ASP A 341 27.95 -0.18 5.08
N TYR A 342 27.22 0.58 4.25
CA TYR A 342 25.86 1.01 4.55
C TYR A 342 24.91 -0.19 4.60
N LEU A 343 24.93 -1.07 3.59
CA LEU A 343 24.12 -2.28 3.55
C LEU A 343 24.40 -3.21 4.75
N ASP A 344 25.68 -3.47 5.04
CA ASP A 344 26.09 -4.31 6.16
C ASP A 344 25.64 -3.77 7.51
N TYR A 345 25.62 -2.44 7.68
CA TYR A 345 25.18 -1.83 8.92
C TYR A 345 23.67 -1.98 9.15
N PHE A 346 22.85 -1.89 8.09
CA PHE A 346 21.39 -1.87 8.20
C PHE A 346 20.71 -3.23 7.99
N LYS A 347 21.43 -4.28 7.56
CA LYS A 347 20.81 -5.59 7.22
C LYS A 347 20.04 -6.28 8.34
N ASP A 348 20.50 -6.12 9.58
CA ASP A 348 19.85 -6.72 10.76
C ASP A 348 18.83 -5.77 11.42
N LYS A 349 18.53 -4.63 10.78
CA LYS A 349 17.62 -3.62 11.31
C LYS A 349 16.28 -3.67 10.59
N GLU A 350 15.22 -3.35 11.32
CA GLU A 350 13.86 -3.27 10.78
C GLU A 350 13.65 -1.95 10.03
N VAL A 351 14.37 -1.79 8.91
CA VAL A 351 14.32 -0.60 8.05
C VAL A 351 14.30 -1.01 6.58
N VAL A 352 13.69 -0.16 5.76
CA VAL A 352 13.77 -0.23 4.29
C VAL A 352 14.66 0.90 3.80
N LEU A 353 15.49 0.64 2.79
CA LEU A 353 16.33 1.62 2.13
C LEU A 353 15.73 1.96 0.76
N PHE A 354 15.49 3.24 0.51
CA PHE A 354 15.22 3.76 -0.82
C PHE A 354 16.53 4.28 -1.39
N VAL A 355 17.06 3.61 -2.42
CA VAL A 355 18.40 3.89 -2.95
C VAL A 355 18.26 4.62 -4.29
N GLU A 356 18.58 5.91 -4.32
CA GLU A 356 18.57 6.72 -5.53
C GLU A 356 19.85 6.54 -6.37
N LEU A 357 19.67 6.20 -7.66
CA LEU A 357 20.76 6.19 -8.65
C LEU A 357 20.96 7.60 -9.23
N LYS A 358 22.08 8.26 -8.89
CA LYS A 358 22.30 9.68 -9.26
C LYS A 358 23.03 9.93 -10.56
N GLU A 359 23.37 8.89 -11.29
CA GLU A 359 23.98 9.00 -12.59
C GLU A 359 23.32 8.03 -13.56
N GLN A 360 23.22 8.46 -14.82
CA GLN A 360 22.63 7.67 -15.90
C GLN A 360 23.62 6.57 -16.28
N SER A 361 23.54 5.44 -15.59
CA SER A 361 24.52 4.36 -15.67
C SER A 361 23.87 3.02 -15.35
N GLU A 362 23.51 2.29 -16.40
CA GLU A 362 23.02 0.90 -16.26
C GLU A 362 24.04 0.02 -15.53
N SER A 363 25.34 0.30 -15.66
CA SER A 363 26.39 -0.39 -14.91
C SER A 363 26.34 -0.12 -13.41
N LEU A 364 25.98 1.11 -12.98
CA LEU A 364 25.78 1.41 -11.56
C LEU A 364 24.58 0.64 -11.03
N ALA A 365 23.48 0.66 -11.77
CA ALA A 365 22.28 -0.09 -11.42
C ALA A 365 22.63 -1.57 -11.20
N ARG A 366 23.25 -2.23 -12.18
CA ARG A 366 23.63 -3.65 -12.08
C ARG A 366 24.60 -3.94 -10.95
N ALA A 367 25.61 -3.10 -10.73
CA ALA A 367 26.56 -3.28 -9.64
C ALA A 367 25.90 -3.12 -8.26
N ALA A 368 25.00 -2.14 -8.11
CA ALA A 368 24.24 -1.94 -6.88
C ALA A 368 23.33 -3.15 -6.60
N MET A 369 22.65 -3.70 -7.61
CA MET A 369 21.80 -4.89 -7.45
C MET A 369 22.59 -6.12 -6.98
N LYS A 370 23.77 -6.38 -7.56
CA LYS A 370 24.65 -7.47 -7.11
C LYS A 370 25.07 -7.28 -5.65
N MET A 371 25.45 -6.07 -5.27
CA MET A 371 25.81 -5.76 -3.90
C MET A 371 24.62 -5.95 -2.94
N ILE A 372 23.41 -5.57 -3.35
CA ILE A 372 22.18 -5.80 -2.57
C ILE A 372 21.93 -7.30 -2.36
N GLU A 373 22.13 -8.13 -3.38
CA GLU A 373 22.01 -9.59 -3.27
C GLU A 373 23.10 -10.19 -2.37
N GLU A 374 24.37 -9.83 -2.59
CA GLU A 374 25.53 -10.30 -1.84
C GLU A 374 25.44 -9.97 -0.33
N HIS A 375 24.83 -8.84 0.01
CA HIS A 375 24.61 -8.40 1.39
C HIS A 375 23.25 -8.84 1.97
N GLU A 376 22.49 -9.70 1.28
CA GLU A 376 21.19 -10.25 1.71
C GLU A 376 20.10 -9.19 1.96
N MET A 377 20.17 -8.08 1.22
CA MET A 377 19.33 -6.90 1.40
C MET A 377 18.15 -6.81 0.42
N THR A 378 17.92 -7.86 -0.39
CA THR A 378 16.88 -7.92 -1.43
C THR A 378 15.49 -7.54 -0.93
N SER A 379 15.14 -7.96 0.29
CA SER A 379 13.84 -7.65 0.90
C SER A 379 13.79 -6.30 1.61
N ASN A 380 14.89 -5.57 1.69
CA ASN A 380 15.02 -4.36 2.48
C ASN A 380 15.36 -3.14 1.63
N VAL A 381 15.48 -3.30 0.31
CA VAL A 381 15.84 -2.22 -0.60
C VAL A 381 14.75 -2.01 -1.65
N MET A 382 14.53 -0.76 -2.01
CA MET A 382 13.87 -0.34 -3.25
C MET A 382 14.81 0.59 -4.00
N ILE A 383 15.02 0.36 -5.29
CA ILE A 383 15.79 1.28 -6.14
C ILE A 383 14.86 2.37 -6.65
N ILE A 384 15.31 3.62 -6.57
CA ILE A 384 14.62 4.77 -7.17
C ILE A 384 15.54 5.50 -8.17
N SER A 385 14.97 6.06 -9.24
CA SER A 385 15.74 6.83 -10.23
C SER A 385 14.82 7.70 -11.09
N PHE A 386 15.34 8.84 -11.55
CA PHE A 386 14.74 9.65 -12.62
C PHE A 386 14.98 9.06 -14.01
N ASN A 387 15.88 8.09 -14.14
CA ASN A 387 16.24 7.47 -15.41
C ASN A 387 15.60 6.09 -15.52
N LYS A 388 14.72 5.94 -16.51
CA LYS A 388 14.04 4.68 -16.80
C LYS A 388 15.00 3.52 -17.10
N ASN A 389 16.05 3.76 -17.89
CA ASN A 389 16.93 2.68 -18.34
C ASN A 389 17.71 2.08 -17.17
N ASP A 390 18.09 2.89 -16.18
CA ASP A 390 18.72 2.41 -14.96
C ASP A 390 17.78 1.50 -14.16
N LEU A 391 16.49 1.86 -14.06
CA LEU A 391 15.48 1.02 -13.40
C LEU A 391 15.26 -0.31 -14.13
N LEU A 392 15.24 -0.29 -15.47
CA LEU A 392 15.11 -1.51 -16.27
C LEU A 392 16.37 -2.39 -16.12
N ALA A 393 17.56 -1.79 -16.13
CA ALA A 393 18.81 -2.52 -15.87
C ALA A 393 18.85 -3.14 -14.48
N ALA A 394 18.37 -2.43 -13.44
CA ALA A 394 18.25 -2.96 -12.09
C ALA A 394 17.29 -4.17 -12.04
N LYS A 395 16.12 -4.03 -12.65
CA LYS A 395 15.10 -5.08 -12.70
C LYS A 395 15.55 -6.33 -13.44
N ASP A 396 16.25 -6.14 -14.56
CA ASP A 396 16.81 -7.25 -15.34
C ASP A 396 17.90 -8.00 -14.56
N GLU A 397 18.70 -7.29 -13.75
CA GLU A 397 19.75 -7.88 -12.93
C GLU A 397 19.19 -8.66 -11.74
N LEU A 398 18.24 -8.07 -11.00
CA LEU A 398 17.69 -8.66 -9.79
C LEU A 398 16.18 -8.35 -9.67
N PRO A 399 15.31 -9.14 -10.32
CA PRO A 399 13.86 -8.87 -10.43
C PRO A 399 13.09 -9.05 -9.12
N THR A 400 13.76 -9.49 -8.04
CA THR A 400 13.19 -9.67 -6.70
C THR A 400 13.16 -8.36 -5.89
N VAL A 401 13.84 -7.30 -6.34
CA VAL A 401 13.87 -5.99 -5.70
C VAL A 401 12.87 -5.05 -6.36
N GLY A 402 12.17 -4.26 -5.55
CA GLY A 402 11.23 -3.26 -6.04
C GLY A 402 11.94 -2.05 -6.68
N ILE A 403 11.30 -1.45 -7.69
CA ILE A 403 11.79 -0.25 -8.37
C ILE A 403 10.75 0.88 -8.34
N GLY A 404 11.22 2.13 -8.22
CA GLY A 404 10.39 3.33 -8.19
C GLY A 404 10.88 4.40 -9.16
N TYR A 405 9.96 4.97 -9.94
CA TYR A 405 10.28 6.05 -10.88
C TYR A 405 10.10 7.42 -10.22
N LEU A 406 11.19 8.20 -10.20
CA LEU A 406 11.19 9.57 -9.71
C LEU A 406 10.73 10.53 -10.80
N LEU A 407 9.81 11.44 -10.45
CA LEU A 407 9.31 12.45 -11.37
C LEU A 407 9.31 13.83 -10.71
N GLY A 408 10.05 14.78 -11.28
CA GLY A 408 10.21 16.12 -10.71
C GLY A 408 8.99 17.05 -10.88
N GLY A 409 8.07 16.72 -11.78
CA GLY A 409 6.87 17.50 -12.07
C GLY A 409 5.99 16.78 -13.07
N SER A 410 4.71 17.14 -13.11
CA SER A 410 3.77 16.67 -14.13
C SER A 410 3.32 17.85 -14.99
N SER A 411 3.10 17.59 -16.27
CA SER A 411 2.52 18.57 -17.20
C SER A 411 0.99 18.44 -17.30
N ALA A 412 0.41 17.50 -16.55
CA ALA A 412 -1.02 17.22 -16.56
C ALA A 412 -1.84 18.42 -16.08
N ASN A 413 -2.87 18.74 -16.84
CA ASN A 413 -3.82 19.80 -16.53
C ASN A 413 -5.11 19.30 -15.87
N ASN A 414 -5.26 17.98 -15.73
CA ASN A 414 -6.37 17.31 -15.06
C ASN A 414 -5.96 15.88 -14.64
N THR A 415 -6.80 15.24 -13.83
CA THR A 415 -6.57 13.89 -13.29
C THR A 415 -6.39 12.83 -14.37
N ASN A 416 -7.14 12.86 -15.47
CA ASN A 416 -7.02 11.87 -16.55
C ASN A 416 -5.70 12.02 -17.32
N ALA A 417 -5.25 13.25 -17.56
CA ALA A 417 -3.95 13.51 -18.16
C ALA A 417 -2.82 13.01 -17.25
N LEU A 418 -2.95 13.22 -15.93
CA LEU A 418 -2.00 12.72 -14.94
C LEU A 418 -1.95 11.19 -14.96
N ILE A 419 -3.11 10.52 -14.92
CA ILE A 419 -3.18 9.05 -14.94
C ILE A 419 -2.50 8.50 -16.20
N ASN A 420 -2.75 9.11 -17.37
CA ASN A 420 -2.09 8.70 -18.61
C ASN A 420 -0.57 8.84 -18.52
N GLU A 421 -0.08 10.01 -18.09
CA GLU A 421 1.36 10.25 -17.90
C GLU A 421 1.97 9.21 -16.95
N VAL A 422 1.31 8.96 -15.81
CA VAL A 422 1.82 8.03 -14.80
C VAL A 422 1.77 6.58 -15.29
N ILE A 423 0.71 6.15 -16.00
CA ILE A 423 0.61 4.79 -16.55
C ILE A 423 1.77 4.49 -17.52
N ASP A 424 2.11 5.44 -18.38
CA ASP A 424 3.14 5.28 -19.40
C ASP A 424 4.54 5.02 -18.80
N TYR A 425 4.81 5.50 -17.58
CA TYR A 425 6.07 5.23 -16.87
C TYR A 425 5.98 4.13 -15.81
N THR A 426 4.85 4.01 -15.12
CA THR A 426 4.71 3.11 -13.96
C THR A 426 4.20 1.75 -14.35
N VAL A 427 3.08 1.69 -15.06
CA VAL A 427 2.48 0.42 -15.45
C VAL A 427 3.38 -0.26 -16.46
N VAL A 428 3.77 0.43 -17.53
CA VAL A 428 4.60 -0.14 -18.61
C VAL A 428 5.91 -0.76 -18.08
N HIS A 429 6.52 -0.17 -17.05
CA HIS A 429 7.81 -0.63 -16.50
C HIS A 429 7.70 -1.39 -15.18
N ASN A 430 6.51 -1.52 -14.61
CA ASN A 430 6.26 -2.05 -13.27
C ASN A 430 7.04 -1.29 -12.16
N THR A 431 6.96 0.03 -12.18
CA THR A 431 7.57 0.89 -11.15
C THR A 431 6.53 1.47 -10.20
N LYS A 432 6.95 1.85 -8.99
CA LYS A 432 6.17 2.68 -8.07
C LYS A 432 6.30 4.16 -8.43
N TYR A 433 5.30 4.98 -8.13
CA TYR A 433 5.32 6.40 -8.47
C TYR A 433 5.91 7.25 -7.35
N ASN A 434 7.02 7.94 -7.61
CA ASN A 434 7.72 8.78 -6.63
C ASN A 434 7.79 10.24 -7.12
N PRO A 435 6.69 11.01 -7.04
CA PRO A 435 6.64 12.36 -7.59
C PRO A 435 7.17 13.44 -6.65
N SER A 436 7.53 14.59 -7.21
CA SER A 436 7.50 15.84 -6.45
C SER A 436 6.10 16.03 -5.86
N TYR A 437 6.01 16.46 -4.60
CA TYR A 437 4.74 16.54 -3.85
C TYR A 437 3.69 17.45 -4.50
N THR A 438 4.14 18.38 -5.37
CA THR A 438 3.30 19.29 -6.14
C THR A 438 2.79 18.71 -7.46
N ALA A 439 3.33 17.59 -7.92
CA ALA A 439 3.01 17.00 -9.22
C ALA A 439 1.71 16.17 -9.23
N VAL A 440 1.20 15.88 -8.05
CA VAL A 440 -0.04 15.12 -7.85
C VAL A 440 -0.81 15.79 -6.73
N ASP A 441 -2.14 15.79 -6.77
CA ASP A 441 -3.03 16.27 -5.70
C ASP A 441 -3.71 15.08 -4.98
N LYS A 442 -4.74 15.34 -4.17
CA LYS A 442 -5.46 14.29 -3.44
C LYS A 442 -6.28 13.39 -4.39
N ASP A 443 -6.92 13.96 -5.39
CA ASP A 443 -7.80 13.24 -6.32
C ASP A 443 -6.97 12.38 -7.29
N GLY A 444 -5.81 12.89 -7.72
CA GLY A 444 -4.80 12.12 -8.42
C GLY A 444 -4.30 10.93 -7.61
N ILE A 445 -3.97 11.10 -6.33
CA ILE A 445 -3.59 9.97 -5.45
C ILE A 445 -4.72 8.94 -5.36
N LYS A 446 -5.97 9.38 -5.14
CA LYS A 446 -7.14 8.49 -5.10
C LYS A 446 -7.29 7.68 -6.40
N ALA A 447 -7.19 8.35 -7.54
CA ALA A 447 -7.37 7.71 -8.85
C ALA A 447 -6.21 6.76 -9.24
N LEU A 448 -4.98 7.06 -8.78
CA LEU A 448 -3.82 6.18 -8.93
C LEU A 448 -3.91 4.96 -8.01
N ASN A 449 -4.31 5.16 -6.75
CA ASN A 449 -4.52 4.07 -5.78
C ASN A 449 -5.60 3.09 -6.28
N ALA A 450 -6.70 3.59 -6.86
CA ALA A 450 -7.73 2.78 -7.52
C ALA A 450 -7.19 1.89 -8.65
N ARG A 451 -6.04 2.24 -9.22
CA ARG A 451 -5.36 1.52 -10.29
C ARG A 451 -4.19 0.66 -9.78
N GLY A 452 -4.03 0.49 -8.47
CA GLY A 452 -2.92 -0.30 -7.94
C GLY A 452 -1.57 0.39 -8.10
N ILE A 453 -1.53 1.72 -8.18
CA ILE A 453 -0.29 2.50 -8.28
C ILE A 453 -0.07 3.21 -6.94
N SER A 454 0.95 2.80 -6.20
CA SER A 454 1.35 3.45 -4.95
C SER A 454 2.08 4.77 -5.21
N VAL A 455 1.78 5.79 -4.41
CA VAL A 455 2.34 7.15 -4.54
C VAL A 455 3.20 7.54 -3.34
N TRP A 456 4.43 8.00 -3.62
CA TRP A 456 5.50 8.26 -2.66
C TRP A 456 6.11 9.67 -2.88
N PRO A 457 5.43 10.73 -2.43
CA PRO A 457 5.86 12.11 -2.72
C PRO A 457 7.13 12.53 -1.98
N TRP A 458 7.92 13.38 -2.63
CA TRP A 458 9.10 14.06 -2.09
C TRP A 458 9.11 15.55 -2.46
N THR A 459 9.80 16.45 -1.77
CA THR A 459 10.22 16.38 -0.36
C THR A 459 9.30 17.31 0.42
N ILE A 460 8.65 16.79 1.47
CA ILE A 460 7.68 17.54 2.27
C ILE A 460 8.30 17.80 3.64
N ASN A 461 8.41 19.07 4.03
CA ASN A 461 9.13 19.49 5.23
C ASN A 461 8.27 20.30 6.20
N GLY A 462 8.73 20.42 7.44
CA GLY A 462 8.04 21.19 8.47
C GLY A 462 6.66 20.65 8.81
N THR A 463 5.74 21.55 9.15
CA THR A 463 4.35 21.19 9.51
C THR A 463 3.50 20.77 8.31
N ALA A 464 4.00 20.90 7.07
CA ALA A 464 3.26 20.47 5.87
C ALA A 464 3.02 18.95 5.85
N ILE A 465 3.87 18.18 6.54
CA ILE A 465 3.72 16.72 6.67
C ILE A 465 2.38 16.33 7.30
N TYR A 466 1.83 17.15 8.20
CA TYR A 466 0.52 16.88 8.81
C TYR A 466 -0.62 16.99 7.78
N ASN A 467 -0.53 17.91 6.82
CA ASN A 467 -1.50 17.99 5.73
C ASN A 467 -1.37 16.81 4.77
N GLU A 468 -0.14 16.31 4.57
CA GLU A 468 0.12 15.12 3.74
C GLU A 468 -0.60 13.89 4.30
N GLN A 469 -0.76 13.78 5.62
CA GLN A 469 -1.52 12.70 6.25
C GLN A 469 -2.97 12.60 5.75
N LEU A 470 -3.55 13.67 5.20
CA LEU A 470 -4.93 13.70 4.70
C LEU A 470 -5.08 13.28 3.23
N ARG A 471 -3.97 13.02 2.53
CA ARG A 471 -3.96 12.81 1.08
C ARG A 471 -4.04 11.35 0.66
N GLY A 472 -3.64 10.43 1.53
CA GLY A 472 -3.68 8.99 1.26
C GLY A 472 -2.49 8.46 0.44
N SER A 473 -1.37 9.18 0.44
CA SER A 473 -0.07 8.67 -0.03
C SER A 473 0.45 7.55 0.87
N PHE A 474 1.34 6.72 0.33
CA PHE A 474 1.91 5.59 1.07
C PHE A 474 2.94 6.04 2.11
N GLY A 475 3.73 7.05 1.78
CA GLY A 475 4.74 7.61 2.67
C GLY A 475 5.19 8.97 2.21
N THR A 476 5.96 9.64 3.06
CA THR A 476 6.41 11.01 2.87
C THR A 476 7.93 11.08 3.00
N THR A 477 8.60 11.47 1.92
CA THR A 477 10.03 11.79 1.96
C THR A 477 10.24 13.18 2.55
N THR A 478 11.08 13.26 3.58
CA THR A 478 11.25 14.46 4.40
C THR A 478 12.64 14.61 5.00
N ASP A 479 13.13 15.85 5.09
CA ASP A 479 14.29 16.24 5.89
C ASP A 479 13.89 16.49 7.37
N SER A 480 12.59 16.59 7.65
CA SER A 480 12.03 16.93 8.97
C SER A 480 11.60 15.69 9.75
N THR A 481 12.43 14.64 9.76
CA THR A 481 12.14 13.34 10.40
C THR A 481 11.67 13.50 11.85
N ASN A 482 12.24 14.44 12.59
CA ASN A 482 11.87 14.75 13.99
C ASN A 482 10.41 15.22 14.18
N ILE A 483 9.80 15.81 13.15
CA ILE A 483 8.38 16.23 13.16
C ILE A 483 7.51 15.03 12.82
N ALA A 484 7.88 14.30 11.76
CA ALA A 484 7.16 13.11 11.31
C ALA A 484 7.14 12.00 12.38
N ALA A 485 8.18 11.94 13.21
CA ALA A 485 8.27 11.07 14.38
C ALA A 485 7.12 11.20 15.39
N ASN A 486 6.47 12.37 15.47
CA ASN A 486 5.40 12.63 16.45
C ASN A 486 4.00 12.36 15.86
N ILE A 487 3.92 11.75 14.68
CA ILE A 487 2.66 11.31 14.08
C ILE A 487 2.22 10.03 14.80
N PRO A 488 0.95 9.90 15.21
CA PRO A 488 0.45 8.67 15.82
C PRO A 488 0.44 7.54 14.79
N VAL A 489 1.10 6.43 15.11
CA VAL A 489 1.29 5.31 14.16
C VAL A 489 0.77 3.99 14.70
N THR A 490 0.44 3.89 15.99
CA THR A 490 -0.02 2.62 16.57
C THR A 490 -1.03 2.85 17.68
N VAL A 491 -2.09 2.04 17.70
CA VAL A 491 -3.01 1.91 18.83
C VAL A 491 -2.74 0.55 19.47
N LYS A 492 -2.32 0.51 20.74
CA LYS A 492 -2.20 -0.75 21.50
C LYS A 492 -3.40 -0.88 22.41
N THR A 493 -4.04 -2.04 22.39
CA THR A 493 -5.21 -2.34 23.22
C THR A 493 -4.86 -3.43 24.23
N THR A 494 -5.22 -3.21 25.50
CA THR A 494 -5.06 -4.17 26.59
C THR A 494 -6.41 -4.58 27.17
N PHE A 495 -6.47 -5.83 27.64
CA PHE A 495 -7.70 -6.44 28.12
C PHE A 495 -7.48 -7.12 29.47
N GLU A 496 -8.43 -6.92 30.40
CA GLU A 496 -8.52 -7.71 31.62
C GLU A 496 -9.96 -8.21 31.81
N LYS A 497 -10.15 -9.53 31.78
CA LYS A 497 -11.46 -10.16 31.97
C LYS A 497 -11.60 -10.64 33.42
N ASN A 498 -12.63 -10.14 34.10
CA ASN A 498 -13.11 -10.61 35.40
C ASN A 498 -14.49 -11.25 35.26
N SER A 499 -14.96 -11.98 36.29
CA SER A 499 -16.16 -12.85 36.21
C SER A 499 -17.47 -12.17 35.76
N LYS A 500 -17.58 -10.82 35.84
CA LYS A 500 -18.74 -10.03 35.39
C LYS A 500 -18.38 -8.79 34.57
N ARG A 501 -17.10 -8.54 34.33
CA ARG A 501 -16.58 -7.28 33.77
C ARG A 501 -15.45 -7.54 32.79
N LEU A 502 -15.46 -6.83 31.67
CA LEU A 502 -14.32 -6.76 30.76
C LEU A 502 -13.79 -5.33 30.80
N ASN A 503 -12.55 -5.18 31.28
CA ASN A 503 -11.82 -3.92 31.22
C ASN A 503 -11.13 -3.83 29.85
N TYR A 504 -11.41 -2.75 29.15
CA TYR A 504 -10.80 -2.39 27.89
C TYR A 504 -10.04 -1.07 28.07
N SER A 505 -8.81 -1.02 27.59
CA SER A 505 -8.09 0.24 27.42
C SER A 505 -7.25 0.18 26.14
N SER A 506 -7.23 1.27 25.38
CA SER A 506 -6.22 1.44 24.35
C SER A 506 -5.49 2.76 24.50
N GLU A 507 -4.26 2.73 24.02
CA GLU A 507 -3.31 3.82 24.08
C GLU A 507 -2.75 4.06 22.67
N ILE A 508 -2.64 5.33 22.27
CA ILE A 508 -1.98 5.71 21.02
C ILE A 508 -0.52 6.00 21.30
N PHE A 509 0.32 5.52 20.39
CA PHE A 509 1.74 5.77 20.35
C PHE A 509 2.13 6.49 19.06
N ASP A 510 3.07 7.44 19.18
CA ASP A 510 3.71 8.08 18.04
C ASP A 510 4.82 7.21 17.44
N GLY A 511 5.49 7.73 16.41
CA GLY A 511 6.59 7.07 15.71
C GLY A 511 7.77 6.69 16.63
N LYS A 512 7.93 7.35 17.78
CA LYS A 512 8.95 7.03 18.78
C LYS A 512 8.49 5.98 19.79
N ASN A 513 7.30 5.42 19.60
CA ASN A 513 6.61 4.62 20.61
C ASN A 513 6.35 5.38 21.92
N GLU A 514 6.24 6.71 21.87
CA GLU A 514 5.84 7.53 23.01
C GLU A 514 4.33 7.70 23.02
N LEU A 515 3.77 7.75 24.22
CA LEU A 515 2.33 7.81 24.37
C LEU A 515 1.78 9.21 24.06
N VAL A 516 0.67 9.25 23.33
CA VAL A 516 0.04 10.46 22.81
C VAL A 516 -1.29 10.72 23.53
N ASP A 517 -1.59 12.00 23.79
CA ASP A 517 -2.90 12.38 24.33
C ASP A 517 -3.96 12.31 23.23
N SER A 518 -5.12 11.74 23.53
CA SER A 518 -6.15 11.47 22.52
C SER A 518 -7.54 11.38 23.13
N LYS A 519 -8.55 11.62 22.30
CA LYS A 519 -9.96 11.46 22.63
C LYS A 519 -10.49 10.16 22.01
N VAL A 520 -11.20 9.35 22.79
CA VAL A 520 -11.70 8.04 22.35
C VAL A 520 -13.18 8.09 22.03
N ILE A 521 -13.52 7.52 20.88
CA ILE A 521 -14.88 7.33 20.38
C ILE A 521 -15.06 5.82 20.21
N TYR A 522 -16.08 5.24 20.83
CA TYR A 522 -16.37 3.80 20.71
C TYR A 522 -17.52 3.55 19.76
N GLN A 523 -17.35 2.53 18.91
CA GLN A 523 -18.42 1.98 18.07
C GLN A 523 -18.63 0.51 18.42
N ILE A 524 -19.86 0.16 18.76
CA ILE A 524 -20.27 -1.23 18.93
C ILE A 524 -20.85 -1.72 17.61
N ILE A 525 -20.29 -2.79 17.09
CA ILE A 525 -20.70 -3.46 15.86
C ILE A 525 -21.52 -4.70 16.26
N ASN A 526 -22.75 -4.78 15.77
CA ASN A 526 -23.65 -5.90 16.03
C ASN A 526 -24.38 -6.29 14.75
N ASP A 527 -24.26 -7.57 14.37
CA ASP A 527 -24.87 -8.15 13.17
C ASP A 527 -26.41 -7.99 13.13
N ASP A 528 -27.08 -7.86 14.29
CA ASP A 528 -28.55 -7.87 14.38
C ASP A 528 -29.20 -6.54 14.81
N LYS A 529 -28.42 -5.58 15.34
CA LYS A 529 -28.95 -4.32 15.92
C LYS A 529 -28.33 -3.04 15.36
N GLY A 530 -27.46 -3.15 14.36
CA GLY A 530 -26.75 -2.02 13.77
C GLY A 530 -25.63 -1.48 14.66
N ILE A 531 -25.01 -0.37 14.22
CA ILE A 531 -23.87 0.27 14.88
C ILE A 531 -24.36 1.23 15.97
N LEU A 532 -23.94 1.01 17.22
CA LEU A 532 -24.16 1.95 18.32
C LEU A 532 -22.90 2.80 18.53
N LYS A 533 -23.04 4.12 18.41
CA LYS A 533 -21.97 5.08 18.63
C LYS A 533 -22.04 5.68 20.03
N TYR A 534 -20.88 5.74 20.68
CA TYR A 534 -20.75 6.24 22.04
C TYR A 534 -19.53 7.18 22.14
N ASP A 535 -19.81 8.46 22.36
CA ASP A 535 -18.78 9.49 22.52
C ASP A 535 -18.42 9.67 24.00
N ASP A 536 -17.12 9.70 24.31
CA ASP A 536 -16.60 10.01 25.66
C ASP A 536 -17.18 9.14 26.80
N ILE A 537 -17.41 7.85 26.54
CA ILE A 537 -18.02 6.95 27.54
C ILE A 537 -16.97 6.15 28.31
N GLU A 538 -16.95 6.33 29.64
CA GLU A 538 -16.09 5.60 30.58
C GLU A 538 -16.65 4.21 30.98
N THR A 539 -17.95 3.95 30.74
CA THR A 539 -18.63 2.66 30.99
C THR A 539 -19.85 2.50 30.09
N PHE A 540 -19.98 1.40 29.36
CA PHE A 540 -21.20 1.10 28.60
C PHE A 540 -21.63 -0.37 28.79
N ARG A 541 -22.93 -0.61 28.78
CA ARG A 541 -23.49 -1.95 28.96
C ARG A 541 -23.93 -2.51 27.62
N ILE A 542 -23.48 -3.72 27.28
CA ILE A 542 -23.99 -4.45 26.13
C ILE A 542 -25.16 -5.32 26.60
N ASP A 543 -26.37 -5.01 26.12
CA ASP A 543 -27.58 -5.76 26.47
C ASP A 543 -27.92 -6.82 25.40
N GLY A 544 -27.92 -8.09 25.82
CA GLY A 544 -28.27 -9.25 24.99
C GLY A 544 -27.29 -10.41 25.15
N LYS A 545 -27.76 -11.65 25.04
CA LYS A 545 -26.90 -12.85 25.04
C LYS A 545 -26.30 -13.04 23.64
N GLY A 546 -25.00 -13.32 23.55
CA GLY A 546 -24.32 -13.61 22.28
C GLY A 546 -22.94 -12.96 22.18
N LYS A 547 -22.38 -12.92 20.97
CA LYS A 547 -21.15 -12.18 20.68
C LYS A 547 -21.49 -10.71 20.38
N ALA A 548 -20.63 -9.79 20.78
CA ALA A 548 -20.66 -8.40 20.37
C ALA A 548 -19.27 -7.99 19.90
N TYR A 549 -19.19 -7.07 18.94
CA TYR A 549 -17.90 -6.63 18.41
C TYR A 549 -17.67 -5.16 18.73
N LEU A 550 -16.43 -4.80 19.06
CA LEU A 550 -16.04 -3.45 19.45
C LEU A 550 -14.96 -2.91 18.54
N LEU A 551 -15.15 -1.67 18.09
CA LEU A 551 -14.16 -0.89 17.35
C LEU A 551 -13.99 0.45 18.06
N GLY A 552 -12.77 0.74 18.51
CA GLY A 552 -12.39 2.05 19.01
C GLY A 552 -11.86 2.94 17.88
N SER A 553 -12.19 4.23 17.94
CA SER A 553 -11.62 5.27 17.11
C SER A 553 -11.05 6.35 18.01
N TYR A 554 -9.89 6.90 17.65
CA TYR A 554 -9.18 7.86 18.46
C TYR A 554 -8.87 9.12 17.66
N GLU A 555 -9.39 10.26 18.10
CA GLU A 555 -9.08 11.56 17.51
C GLU A 555 -7.74 12.07 18.04
N TYR A 556 -6.87 12.47 17.11
CA TYR A 556 -5.64 13.19 17.38
C TYR A 556 -5.61 14.49 16.59
N GLU A 557 -5.22 15.57 17.26
CA GLU A 557 -5.06 16.90 16.66
C GLU A 557 -3.57 17.26 16.63
N PHE A 558 -3.06 17.46 15.42
CA PHE A 558 -1.70 17.96 15.21
C PHE A 558 -1.56 19.42 15.63
N THR A 559 -0.33 19.88 15.83
CA THR A 559 -0.05 21.26 16.28
C THR A 559 -0.52 22.35 15.31
N ASN A 560 -0.82 22.01 14.06
CA ASN A 560 -1.37 22.93 13.06
C ASN A 560 -2.92 22.86 12.96
N GLY A 561 -3.59 22.13 13.85
CA GLY A 561 -5.04 21.98 13.89
C GLY A 561 -5.60 20.88 12.99
N VAL A 562 -4.77 20.18 12.21
CA VAL A 562 -5.23 19.02 11.43
C VAL A 562 -5.65 17.92 12.39
N LYS A 563 -6.84 17.34 12.15
CA LYS A 563 -7.37 16.23 12.94
C LYS A 563 -7.42 14.95 12.12
N ILE A 564 -7.00 13.86 12.74
CA ILE A 564 -7.07 12.50 12.20
C ILE A 564 -7.71 11.58 13.21
N ASN A 565 -8.30 10.49 12.73
CA ASN A 565 -8.89 9.46 13.56
C ASN A 565 -8.18 8.12 13.30
N VAL A 566 -7.71 7.43 14.34
CA VAL A 566 -7.04 6.12 14.19
C VAL A 566 -7.92 5.03 14.78
N LEU A 567 -8.06 3.91 14.08
CA LEU A 567 -8.88 2.78 14.52
C LEU A 567 -8.07 1.74 15.31
N THR A 568 -8.74 1.08 16.25
CA THR A 568 -8.25 -0.17 16.86
C THR A 568 -8.52 -1.35 15.95
N ASP A 569 -8.03 -2.53 16.32
CA ASP A 569 -8.57 -3.78 15.78
C ASP A 569 -10.02 -3.98 16.22
N VAL A 570 -10.76 -4.83 15.50
CA VAL A 570 -12.11 -5.27 15.88
C VAL A 570 -12.00 -6.35 16.95
N PHE A 571 -12.62 -6.12 18.10
CA PHE A 571 -12.57 -7.03 19.23
C PHE A 571 -13.87 -7.79 19.40
N GLU A 572 -13.81 -9.10 19.64
CA GLU A 572 -14.96 -9.95 19.96
C GLU A 572 -15.16 -10.07 21.48
N VAL A 573 -16.36 -9.70 21.95
CA VAL A 573 -16.83 -9.84 23.32
C VAL A 573 -17.85 -10.98 23.39
N ASP A 574 -17.56 -12.04 24.15
CA ASP A 574 -18.58 -13.04 24.50
C ASP A 574 -19.45 -12.53 25.66
N ASN A 575 -20.69 -12.14 25.35
CA ASN A 575 -21.68 -11.62 26.30
C ASN A 575 -22.69 -12.69 26.77
N SER A 576 -22.35 -13.99 26.67
CA SER A 576 -23.21 -15.09 27.15
C SER A 576 -23.63 -14.97 28.63
N ASN A 577 -22.87 -14.24 29.45
CA ASN A 577 -23.09 -14.05 30.89
C ASN A 577 -23.61 -12.66 31.30
N ASN A 578 -24.15 -11.84 30.39
CA ASN A 578 -24.53 -10.43 30.66
C ASN A 578 -23.37 -9.63 31.30
N ILE A 579 -22.23 -9.65 30.62
CA ILE A 579 -21.01 -8.94 31.03
C ILE A 579 -21.25 -7.43 30.89
N VAL A 580 -20.91 -6.67 31.94
CA VAL A 580 -20.84 -5.21 31.85
C VAL A 580 -19.45 -4.84 31.33
N LEU A 581 -19.41 -4.09 30.24
CA LEU A 581 -18.15 -3.61 29.67
C LEU A 581 -17.75 -2.28 30.32
N ILE A 582 -16.50 -2.20 30.75
CA ILE A 582 -15.91 -0.98 31.30
C ILE A 582 -14.76 -0.63 30.36
N ALA A 583 -14.96 0.38 29.53
CA ALA A 583 -13.94 0.89 28.66
C ALA A 583 -13.34 2.14 29.29
N SER A 584 -12.07 2.07 29.70
CA SER A 584 -11.38 3.17 30.38
C SER A 584 -10.39 3.88 29.45
N ILE A 585 -10.22 5.20 29.62
CA ILE A 585 -9.48 6.07 28.71
C ILE A 585 -8.17 6.57 29.32
N GLY A 586 -7.02 6.01 28.90
CA GLY A 586 -5.72 6.68 28.94
C GLY A 586 -4.69 6.21 29.98
N VAL A 587 -3.53 6.84 29.88
CA VAL A 587 -2.24 6.62 30.57
C VAL A 587 -2.36 6.40 32.05
N GLY A 588 -1.73 5.33 32.54
CA GLY A 588 -1.56 5.12 33.98
C GLY A 588 -2.88 5.03 34.75
N ILE A 589 -3.90 4.45 34.13
CA ILE A 589 -5.16 4.15 34.80
C ILE A 589 -4.99 2.92 35.69
N LEU A 590 -5.24 3.12 36.99
CA LEU A 590 -5.43 2.02 37.93
C LEU A 590 -6.94 1.83 38.11
N ILE A 591 -7.48 0.71 37.62
CA ILE A 591 -8.86 0.31 37.87
C ILE A 591 -8.90 -0.49 39.16
N ILE A 592 -9.40 0.12 40.23
CA ILE A 592 -9.67 -0.59 41.49
C ILE A 592 -11.13 -1.02 41.48
N SER A 593 -11.36 -2.33 41.44
CA SER A 593 -12.71 -2.91 41.53
C SER A 593 -12.91 -3.59 42.89
N VAL A 594 -13.94 -3.14 43.62
CA VAL A 594 -14.38 -3.76 44.88
C VAL A 594 -15.90 -3.92 44.80
N GLY A 595 -16.37 -5.14 44.46
CA GLY A 595 -17.79 -5.42 44.29
C GLY A 595 -18.42 -4.68 43.09
N LEU A 596 -19.57 -4.03 43.30
CA LEU A 596 -20.25 -3.20 42.28
C LEU A 596 -19.56 -1.86 42.03
N LEU A 597 -18.64 -1.43 42.90
CA LEU A 597 -17.98 -0.14 42.77
C LEU A 597 -16.86 -0.19 41.71
N VAL A 598 -16.80 0.84 40.87
CA VAL A 598 -15.64 1.10 39.98
C VAL A 598 -15.10 2.47 40.34
N ILE A 599 -13.81 2.52 40.70
CA ILE A 599 -13.08 3.77 40.88
C ILE A 599 -12.04 3.82 39.77
N ILE A 600 -12.16 4.80 38.89
CA ILE A 600 -11.17 5.08 37.85
C ILE A 600 -10.25 6.16 38.39
N ILE A 601 -8.95 5.89 38.41
CA ILE A 601 -7.90 6.84 38.80
C ILE A 601 -7.07 7.11 37.57
N LYS A 602 -7.05 8.36 37.08
CA LYS A 602 -6.29 8.79 35.90
C LYS A 602 -5.14 9.68 36.33
N LYS A 603 -3.93 9.40 35.81
CA LYS A 603 -2.76 10.25 35.98
C LYS A 603 -2.44 10.93 34.66
N ASN A 604 -2.49 12.25 34.58
CA ASN A 604 -2.11 12.96 33.35
C ASN A 604 -0.57 13.03 33.20
N LYS A 605 -0.07 13.50 32.03
CA LYS A 605 1.37 13.71 31.79
C LYS A 605 2.05 14.63 32.81
N LYS A 606 1.29 15.46 33.54
CA LYS A 606 1.78 16.36 34.62
C LYS A 606 1.77 15.70 36.00
N GLY A 607 1.36 14.45 36.12
CA GLY A 607 1.29 13.71 37.38
C GLY A 607 0.06 14.02 38.24
N GLU A 608 -0.89 14.81 37.74
CA GLU A 608 -2.13 15.12 38.45
C GLU A 608 -3.07 13.91 38.45
N ILE A 609 -3.62 13.60 39.62
CA ILE A 609 -4.52 12.47 39.82
C ILE A 609 -5.96 12.96 39.78
N LYS A 610 -6.74 12.51 38.81
CA LYS A 610 -8.21 12.68 38.77
C LYS A 610 -8.87 11.34 39.03
N TRP A 611 -9.91 11.31 39.85
CA TRP A 611 -10.68 10.09 40.09
C TRP A 611 -12.18 10.34 40.00
N LYS A 612 -12.91 9.31 39.59
CA LYS A 612 -14.37 9.33 39.46
C LYS A 612 -14.95 8.00 39.91
N LYS A 613 -16.06 8.06 40.65
CA LYS A 613 -16.74 6.92 41.25
C LYS A 613 -17.95 6.55 40.40
N TYR A 614 -18.05 5.28 40.02
CA TYR A 614 -19.19 4.71 39.32
C TYR A 614 -19.83 3.62 40.18
N LEU A 615 -21.16 3.64 40.24
CA LEU A 615 -22.00 2.69 40.98
C LEU A 615 -22.58 1.62 40.05
#